data_AF-A0A957KBF8-F1
#
_entry.id   AF-A0A957KBF8-F1
#
_cell.length_a   1.000
_cell.length_b   1.000
_cell.length_c   1.000
_cell.angle_alpha   90.00
_cell.angle_beta   90.00
_cell.angle_gamma   90.00
#
_symmetry.space_group_name_H-M   'P 1'
#
loop_
_entity.id
_entity.type
_entity.pdbx_description
1 polymer ?
#
loop_
_entity_poly.entity_id
_entity_poly.type
_entity_poly.pdbx_seq_one_letter_code
_entity_poly.pdbx_strand_id
1 'polypeptide(L)'
;TVGTVAGIAYSGEDLLGYDLDSGTWSLLFDGSDVGLAGQNVTAFAWLPDGSLLVAVADDFYLAELDRPTERGGINVDNSDILRFEPYTLGEQTGGSWSLYFDGSDVDLKTPQESISALTVLADGRIVISTDGPFKAGSLNAKSRDLVVFTPTSLGENTDGSWDIYFDGSDVSLLSASQDSIVGVHQDVATGDLYIATSMANGQILVCSPDSL
;
A
#
# COMPACT_ATOMS: atom_id res chain seq x y z
N THR A 1 -5.57 4.31 -13.95
CA THR A 1 -6.23 3.59 -15.09
C THR A 1 -7.73 3.73 -14.97
N VAL A 2 -8.48 3.96 -16.06
CA VAL A 2 -9.95 4.00 -16.01
C VAL A 2 -10.57 2.69 -16.49
N GLY A 3 -11.69 2.28 -15.88
CA GLY A 3 -12.35 1.02 -16.20
C GLY A 3 -13.80 0.95 -15.73
N THR A 4 -14.41 -0.21 -15.95
CA THR A 4 -15.75 -0.51 -15.44
C THR A 4 -15.85 -1.97 -15.01
N VAL A 5 -16.51 -2.26 -13.89
CA VAL A 5 -16.88 -3.61 -13.48
C VAL A 5 -18.33 -3.65 -13.04
N ALA A 6 -19.12 -4.60 -13.56
CA ALA A 6 -20.54 -4.73 -13.27
C ALA A 6 -21.37 -3.43 -13.40
N GLY A 7 -20.95 -2.51 -14.27
CA GLY A 7 -21.60 -1.20 -14.49
C GLY A 7 -21.10 -0.06 -13.59
N ILE A 8 -20.17 -0.32 -12.67
CA ILE A 8 -19.53 0.68 -11.82
C ILE A 8 -18.26 1.16 -12.53
N ALA A 9 -18.17 2.47 -12.79
CA ALA A 9 -16.96 3.09 -13.31
C ALA A 9 -15.95 3.29 -12.17
N TYR A 10 -14.66 3.20 -12.50
CA TYR A 10 -13.57 3.46 -11.57
C TYR A 10 -12.35 4.03 -12.32
N SER A 11 -11.51 4.72 -11.58
CA SER A 11 -10.24 5.29 -12.01
C SER A 11 -9.07 4.73 -11.17
N GLY A 12 -7.85 5.25 -11.36
CA GLY A 12 -6.66 4.68 -10.72
C GLY A 12 -6.59 4.96 -9.21
N GLU A 13 -7.30 5.97 -8.78
CA GLU A 13 -7.38 6.48 -7.43
C GLU A 13 -8.52 5.84 -6.59
N ASP A 14 -9.35 5.01 -7.22
CA ASP A 14 -10.55 4.45 -6.59
C ASP A 14 -10.31 3.05 -6.03
N LEU A 15 -11.04 2.73 -4.95
CA LEU A 15 -11.12 1.36 -4.44
C LEU A 15 -12.53 0.80 -4.64
N LEU A 16 -12.57 -0.44 -5.12
CA LEU A 16 -13.81 -1.20 -5.28
C LEU A 16 -13.96 -2.22 -4.15
N GLY A 17 -15.18 -2.34 -3.64
CA GLY A 17 -15.57 -3.39 -2.70
C GLY A 17 -16.34 -4.49 -3.42
N TYR A 18 -16.06 -5.75 -3.06
CA TYR A 18 -16.91 -6.88 -3.43
C TYR A 18 -17.52 -7.48 -2.18
N ASP A 19 -18.85 -7.40 -2.08
CA ASP A 19 -19.60 -7.97 -0.97
C ASP A 19 -19.88 -9.46 -1.26
N LEU A 20 -19.35 -10.34 -0.39
CA LEU A 20 -19.43 -11.79 -0.58
C LEU A 20 -20.82 -12.36 -0.33
N ASP A 21 -21.65 -11.69 0.47
CA ASP A 21 -22.99 -12.17 0.84
C ASP A 21 -24.00 -11.89 -0.28
N SER A 22 -23.94 -10.69 -0.84
CA SER A 22 -24.78 -10.23 -1.95
C SER A 22 -24.20 -10.54 -3.33
N GLY A 23 -22.88 -10.79 -3.41
CA GLY A 23 -22.17 -11.05 -4.65
C GLY A 23 -22.05 -9.83 -5.57
N THR A 24 -22.11 -8.62 -5.01
CA THR A 24 -22.12 -7.37 -5.78
C THR A 24 -20.87 -6.53 -5.57
N TRP A 25 -20.44 -5.87 -6.65
CA TRP A 25 -19.43 -4.81 -6.59
C TRP A 25 -20.05 -3.49 -6.14
N SER A 26 -19.25 -2.64 -5.50
CA SER A 26 -19.55 -1.23 -5.22
C SER A 26 -18.30 -0.38 -5.35
N LEU A 27 -18.46 0.90 -5.69
CA LEU A 27 -17.41 1.89 -5.44
C LEU A 27 -17.34 2.07 -3.91
N LEU A 28 -16.19 1.72 -3.30
CA LEU A 28 -15.99 1.77 -1.85
C LEU A 28 -15.34 3.08 -1.44
N PHE A 29 -14.37 3.54 -2.22
CA PHE A 29 -13.66 4.79 -2.00
C PHE A 29 -13.48 5.45 -3.37
N ASP A 30 -13.98 6.67 -3.51
CA ASP A 30 -13.75 7.53 -4.67
C ASP A 30 -12.60 8.47 -4.33
N GLY A 31 -11.43 8.23 -4.92
CA GLY A 31 -10.24 9.02 -4.62
C GLY A 31 -10.32 10.43 -5.18
N SER A 32 -11.11 10.62 -6.24
CA SER A 32 -11.22 11.91 -6.92
C SER A 32 -11.95 12.95 -6.07
N ASP A 33 -12.87 12.52 -5.21
CA ASP A 33 -13.57 13.36 -4.23
C ASP A 33 -12.67 13.92 -3.13
N VAL A 34 -11.50 13.29 -2.90
CA VAL A 34 -10.62 13.59 -1.76
C VAL A 34 -9.20 13.95 -2.18
N GLY A 35 -9.07 14.53 -3.38
CA GLY A 35 -7.82 15.15 -3.85
C GLY A 35 -6.86 14.20 -4.57
N LEU A 36 -7.23 12.93 -4.77
CA LEU A 36 -6.39 11.96 -5.51
C LEU A 36 -6.71 11.92 -7.01
N ALA A 37 -7.47 12.88 -7.54
CA ALA A 37 -7.83 12.92 -8.95
C ALA A 37 -6.59 12.83 -9.86
N GLY A 38 -6.55 11.81 -10.72
CA GLY A 38 -5.44 11.55 -11.64
C GLY A 38 -4.21 10.90 -11.01
N GLN A 39 -4.25 10.55 -9.72
CA GLN A 39 -3.25 9.70 -9.07
C GLN A 39 -3.58 8.23 -9.28
N ASN A 40 -2.63 7.34 -8.98
CA ASN A 40 -2.88 5.90 -8.93
C ASN A 40 -2.60 5.39 -7.52
N VAL A 41 -3.60 4.78 -6.89
CA VAL A 41 -3.42 4.04 -5.64
C VAL A 41 -2.79 2.70 -5.97
N THR A 42 -1.65 2.42 -5.37
CA THR A 42 -0.84 1.21 -5.63
C THR A 42 -1.03 0.17 -4.55
N ALA A 43 -1.27 0.59 -3.31
CA ALA A 43 -1.55 -0.30 -2.19
C ALA A 43 -2.45 0.37 -1.17
N PHE A 44 -3.17 -0.44 -0.40
CA PHE A 44 -4.01 0.05 0.68
C PHE A 44 -4.18 -0.98 1.79
N ALA A 45 -4.49 -0.52 3.01
CA ALA A 45 -4.82 -1.38 4.14
C ALA A 45 -5.84 -0.71 5.06
N TRP A 46 -6.85 -1.45 5.51
CA TRP A 46 -7.78 -0.98 6.54
C TRP A 46 -7.19 -1.17 7.92
N LEU A 47 -7.27 -0.14 8.76
CA LEU A 47 -6.93 -0.23 10.18
C LEU A 47 -8.16 -0.59 11.01
N PRO A 48 -7.99 -1.18 12.22
CA PRO A 48 -9.10 -1.56 13.09
C PRO A 48 -10.01 -0.41 13.53
N ASP A 49 -9.52 0.83 13.47
CA ASP A 49 -10.29 2.03 13.79
C ASP A 49 -11.17 2.52 12.62
N GLY A 50 -11.13 1.83 11.48
CA GLY A 50 -11.90 2.19 10.27
C GLY A 50 -11.22 3.23 9.39
N SER A 51 -9.99 3.66 9.71
CA SER A 51 -9.18 4.46 8.79
C SER A 51 -8.54 3.58 7.71
N LEU A 52 -8.25 4.21 6.56
CA LEU A 52 -7.67 3.57 5.40
C LEU A 52 -6.25 4.09 5.21
N LEU A 53 -5.28 3.18 5.13
CA LEU A 53 -3.94 3.51 4.65
C LEU A 53 -3.88 3.39 3.14
N VAL A 54 -3.21 4.34 2.50
CA VAL A 54 -3.10 4.46 1.04
C VAL A 54 -1.67 4.80 0.64
N ALA A 55 -1.13 4.06 -0.32
CA ALA A 55 0.09 4.40 -1.04
C ALA A 55 -0.22 4.77 -2.49
N VAL A 56 0.63 5.60 -3.09
CA VAL A 56 0.45 6.11 -4.46
C VAL A 56 1.68 5.86 -5.34
N ALA A 57 1.48 5.84 -6.65
CA ALA A 57 2.53 5.57 -7.62
C ALA A 57 3.54 6.73 -7.82
N ASP A 58 3.06 7.97 -7.67
CA ASP A 58 3.77 9.16 -8.11
C ASP A 58 3.79 10.23 -7.01
N ASP A 59 4.88 11.01 -6.98
CA ASP A 59 5.00 12.18 -6.12
C ASP A 59 3.99 13.26 -6.56
N PHE A 60 3.28 13.84 -5.60
CA PHE A 60 2.30 14.89 -5.92
C PHE A 60 2.06 15.86 -4.78
N TYR A 61 1.23 16.87 -5.07
CA TYR A 61 0.74 17.81 -4.08
C TYR A 61 -0.71 17.49 -3.73
N LEU A 62 -0.96 17.13 -2.48
CA LEU A 62 -2.28 16.93 -1.90
C LEU A 62 -2.67 18.16 -1.08
N ALA A 63 -3.62 18.94 -1.56
CA ALA A 63 -4.00 20.21 -0.94
C ALA A 63 -4.63 20.04 0.45
N GLU A 64 -5.28 18.90 0.66
CA GLU A 64 -6.01 18.52 1.85
C GLU A 64 -5.10 17.94 2.96
N LEU A 65 -3.83 17.67 2.66
CA LEU A 65 -2.85 17.21 3.63
C LEU A 65 -2.20 18.41 4.34
N ASP A 66 -2.42 18.53 5.65
CA ASP A 66 -1.81 19.57 6.50
C ASP A 66 -0.34 19.25 6.79
N ARG A 67 0.48 19.27 5.73
CA ARG A 67 1.93 19.05 5.76
C ARG A 67 2.61 20.11 4.89
N PRO A 68 3.72 20.72 5.35
CA PRO A 68 4.48 21.65 4.51
C PRO A 68 5.00 20.96 3.26
N THR A 69 5.12 21.71 2.16
CA THR A 69 5.74 21.17 0.96
C THR A 69 7.26 21.08 1.10
N GLU A 70 7.82 20.05 0.51
CA GLU A 70 9.24 19.86 0.35
C GLU A 70 9.72 20.42 -1.00
N ARG A 71 10.86 19.91 -1.48
CA ARG A 71 11.50 20.40 -2.70
C ARG A 71 10.60 20.15 -3.91
N GLY A 72 10.20 21.24 -4.56
CA GLY A 72 9.38 21.20 -5.77
C GLY A 72 7.88 21.40 -5.53
N GLY A 73 7.47 21.71 -4.30
CA GLY A 73 6.05 21.93 -3.97
C GLY A 73 5.26 20.64 -3.77
N ILE A 74 5.96 19.52 -3.59
CA ILE A 74 5.40 18.19 -3.30
C ILE A 74 5.22 18.05 -1.78
N ASN A 75 4.16 17.41 -1.33
CA ASN A 75 3.97 17.05 0.09
C ASN A 75 3.59 15.56 0.29
N VAL A 76 3.56 14.78 -0.79
CA VAL A 76 3.42 13.32 -0.77
C VAL A 76 4.43 12.73 -1.75
N ASP A 77 5.37 11.95 -1.23
CA ASP A 77 6.30 11.14 -2.02
C ASP A 77 5.67 9.77 -2.33
N ASN A 78 6.03 9.14 -3.44
CA ASN A 78 5.51 7.82 -3.79
C ASN A 78 5.93 6.68 -2.83
N SER A 79 6.86 6.98 -1.93
CA SER A 79 7.28 6.11 -0.82
C SER A 79 6.53 6.36 0.50
N ASP A 80 5.64 7.36 0.55
CA ASP A 80 4.83 7.67 1.73
C ASP A 80 3.60 6.76 1.85
N ILE A 81 3.10 6.61 3.08
CA ILE A 81 1.76 6.05 3.34
C ILE A 81 0.90 7.14 3.96
N LEU A 82 -0.20 7.45 3.30
CA LEU A 82 -1.23 8.35 3.79
C LEU A 82 -2.26 7.59 4.62
N ARG A 83 -2.77 8.21 5.68
CA ARG A 83 -3.94 7.74 6.43
C ARG A 83 -5.12 8.63 6.13
N PHE A 84 -6.17 8.02 5.60
CA PHE A 84 -7.48 8.61 5.39
C PHE A 84 -8.43 8.23 6.51
N GLU A 85 -9.06 9.22 7.13
CA GLU A 85 -10.11 9.03 8.12
C GLU A 85 -11.46 9.37 7.46
N PRO A 86 -12.24 8.38 7.02
CA PRO A 86 -13.49 8.62 6.28
C PRO A 86 -14.60 9.15 7.20
N TYR A 87 -15.28 10.19 6.74
CA TYR A 87 -16.61 10.59 7.22
C TYR A 87 -17.71 9.91 6.40
N THR A 88 -17.46 9.76 5.10
CA THR A 88 -18.33 9.07 4.13
C THR A 88 -17.47 8.28 3.14
N LEU A 89 -18.00 7.14 2.69
CA LEU A 89 -17.42 6.26 1.68
C LEU A 89 -18.39 6.12 0.50
N GLY A 90 -17.91 5.59 -0.62
CA GLY A 90 -18.67 5.41 -1.86
C GLY A 90 -18.55 6.58 -2.83
N GLU A 91 -19.58 6.81 -3.65
CA GLU A 91 -19.59 7.86 -4.71
C GLU A 91 -19.53 9.31 -4.19
N GLN A 92 -19.61 9.52 -2.87
CA GLN A 92 -19.42 10.81 -2.21
C GLN A 92 -18.47 10.61 -1.05
N THR A 93 -17.22 10.27 -1.39
CA THR A 93 -16.19 10.01 -0.39
C THR A 93 -15.74 11.32 0.24
N GLY A 94 -15.61 11.34 1.55
CA GLY A 94 -15.22 12.54 2.28
C GLY A 94 -14.54 12.16 3.58
N GLY A 95 -13.51 12.90 3.98
CA GLY A 95 -12.69 12.56 5.13
C GLY A 95 -11.54 13.55 5.31
N SER A 96 -10.57 13.16 6.13
CA SER A 96 -9.33 13.91 6.34
C SER A 96 -8.11 13.05 6.10
N TRP A 97 -7.05 13.70 5.62
CA TRP A 97 -5.75 13.07 5.39
C TRP A 97 -4.77 13.43 6.50
N SER A 98 -3.90 12.46 6.81
CA SER A 98 -2.70 12.65 7.61
C SER A 98 -1.57 11.79 7.03
N LEU A 99 -0.32 12.19 7.24
CA LEU A 99 0.82 11.35 6.92
C LEU A 99 0.94 10.26 7.99
N TYR A 100 0.90 8.99 7.59
CA TYR A 100 1.06 7.87 8.50
C TYR A 100 2.52 7.43 8.61
N PHE A 101 3.21 7.38 7.47
CA PHE A 101 4.59 6.93 7.37
C PHE A 101 5.28 7.73 6.27
N ASP A 102 6.44 8.30 6.62
CA ASP A 102 7.32 9.01 5.70
C ASP A 102 8.42 8.06 5.23
N GLY A 103 8.39 7.68 3.96
CA GLY A 103 9.35 6.71 3.43
C GLY A 103 10.77 7.27 3.31
N SER A 104 10.86 8.57 3.07
CA SER A 104 12.13 9.27 2.80
C SER A 104 13.02 9.35 4.04
N ASP A 105 12.41 9.42 5.23
CA ASP A 105 13.09 9.39 6.53
C ASP A 105 13.75 8.03 6.81
N VAL A 106 13.27 6.94 6.18
CA VAL A 106 13.69 5.57 6.45
C VAL A 106 14.22 4.84 5.22
N ASP A 107 14.97 5.59 4.41
CA ASP A 107 15.79 5.14 3.28
C ASP A 107 15.08 4.78 1.97
N LEU A 108 13.77 5.00 1.82
CA LEU A 108 13.09 4.94 0.51
C LEU A 108 13.35 6.28 -0.23
N LYS A 109 14.17 6.27 -1.28
CA LYS A 109 14.77 7.51 -1.84
C LYS A 109 14.70 7.62 -3.35
N THR A 110 14.17 6.60 -4.03
CA THR A 110 14.15 6.51 -5.48
C THR A 110 12.73 6.28 -5.98
N PRO A 111 12.39 6.72 -7.21
CA PRO A 111 11.05 6.48 -7.75
C PRO A 111 10.70 4.99 -7.90
N GLN A 112 11.70 4.09 -7.92
CA GLN A 112 11.50 2.65 -7.96
C GLN A 112 11.09 2.07 -6.60
N GLU A 113 11.17 2.84 -5.53
CA GLU A 113 10.80 2.44 -4.18
C GLU A 113 9.36 2.84 -3.82
N SER A 114 8.53 3.12 -4.84
CA SER A 114 7.07 3.25 -4.68
C SER A 114 6.50 1.98 -4.05
N ILE A 115 5.63 2.15 -3.06
CA ILE A 115 5.02 1.03 -2.33
C ILE A 115 3.98 0.36 -3.23
N SER A 116 4.18 -0.93 -3.50
CA SER A 116 3.33 -1.73 -4.39
C SER A 116 2.41 -2.69 -3.64
N ALA A 117 2.68 -2.95 -2.36
CA ALA A 117 1.83 -3.75 -1.49
C ALA A 117 1.98 -3.28 -0.05
N LEU A 118 0.90 -3.34 0.73
CA LEU A 118 0.84 -2.80 2.08
C LEU A 118 -0.08 -3.64 2.96
N THR A 119 0.39 -3.99 4.17
CA THR A 119 -0.48 -4.40 5.27
C THR A 119 0.13 -3.96 6.60
N VAL A 120 -0.68 -3.90 7.66
CA VAL A 120 -0.24 -3.55 9.01
C VAL A 120 -0.55 -4.72 9.94
N LEU A 121 0.47 -5.18 10.65
CA LEU A 121 0.36 -6.28 11.60
C LEU A 121 -0.35 -5.80 12.87
N ALA A 122 -0.94 -6.74 13.63
CA ALA A 122 -1.65 -6.42 14.87
C ALA A 122 -0.77 -5.74 15.95
N ASP A 123 0.56 -5.88 15.86
CA ASP A 123 1.54 -5.23 16.74
C ASP A 123 1.98 -3.84 16.24
N GLY A 124 1.41 -3.35 15.13
CA GLY A 124 1.69 -2.03 14.57
C GLY A 124 2.88 -1.99 13.61
N ARG A 125 3.56 -3.11 13.36
CA ARG A 125 4.57 -3.19 12.30
C ARG A 125 3.93 -3.07 10.92
N ILE A 126 4.63 -2.43 10.00
CA ILE A 126 4.15 -2.16 8.64
C ILE A 126 4.89 -3.10 7.69
N VAL A 127 4.15 -3.86 6.90
CA VAL A 127 4.73 -4.77 5.90
C VAL A 127 4.46 -4.20 4.52
N ILE A 128 5.53 -4.02 3.73
CA ILE A 128 5.44 -3.48 2.38
C ILE A 128 6.21 -4.33 1.36
N SER A 129 5.84 -4.16 0.09
CA SER A 129 6.72 -4.40 -1.07
C SER A 129 6.89 -3.08 -1.82
N THR A 130 7.98 -2.96 -2.57
CA THR A 130 8.22 -1.86 -3.49
C THR A 130 8.22 -2.33 -4.95
N ASP A 131 7.94 -1.42 -5.89
CA ASP A 131 7.92 -1.72 -7.33
C ASP A 131 9.27 -2.24 -7.86
N GLY A 132 10.36 -1.73 -7.30
CA GLY A 132 11.73 -2.09 -7.60
C GLY A 132 12.51 -2.55 -6.38
N PRO A 133 13.84 -2.74 -6.51
CA PRO A 133 14.67 -3.09 -5.38
C PRO A 133 14.81 -1.93 -4.40
N PHE A 134 14.81 -2.25 -3.11
CA PHE A 134 14.93 -1.31 -2.00
C PHE A 134 16.17 -1.63 -1.17
N LYS A 135 16.84 -0.58 -0.67
CA LYS A 135 17.96 -0.71 0.24
C LYS A 135 17.86 0.25 1.43
N ALA A 136 17.59 -0.28 2.61
CA ALA A 136 17.77 0.41 3.89
C ALA A 136 18.93 -0.16 4.69
N GLY A 137 19.92 0.68 5.00
CA GLY A 137 21.13 0.25 5.69
C GLY A 137 21.81 -0.97 5.04
N SER A 138 21.78 -2.12 5.74
CA SER A 138 22.31 -3.41 5.26
C SER A 138 21.28 -4.31 4.57
N LEU A 139 19.99 -4.01 4.68
CA LEU A 139 18.93 -4.77 4.04
C LEU A 139 18.95 -4.50 2.53
N ASN A 140 18.81 -5.54 1.73
CA ASN A 140 18.64 -5.43 0.29
C ASN A 140 17.44 -6.29 -0.09
N ALA A 141 16.33 -5.64 -0.47
CA ALA A 141 15.10 -6.28 -0.89
C ALA A 141 14.90 -6.12 -2.40
N LYS A 142 14.20 -7.08 -3.01
CA LYS A 142 13.75 -7.05 -4.40
C LYS A 142 12.25 -6.77 -4.43
N SER A 143 11.71 -6.46 -5.61
CA SER A 143 10.28 -6.20 -5.81
C SER A 143 9.34 -7.39 -5.55
N ARG A 144 9.90 -8.56 -5.25
CA ARG A 144 9.18 -9.79 -4.91
C ARG A 144 9.28 -10.16 -3.43
N ASP A 145 9.95 -9.34 -2.64
CA ASP A 145 10.15 -9.57 -1.22
C ASP A 145 9.14 -8.72 -0.43
N LEU A 146 8.72 -9.19 0.74
CA LEU A 146 8.07 -8.32 1.73
C LEU A 146 9.10 -7.94 2.78
N VAL A 147 9.17 -6.66 3.09
CA VAL A 147 9.96 -6.13 4.20
C VAL A 147 9.03 -5.65 5.29
N VAL A 148 9.47 -5.77 6.54
CA VAL A 148 8.74 -5.28 7.70
C VAL A 148 9.47 -4.10 8.34
N PHE A 149 8.75 -3.01 8.53
CA PHE A 149 9.18 -1.86 9.31
C PHE A 149 8.68 -1.98 10.73
N THR A 150 9.59 -1.86 11.69
CA THR A 150 9.28 -1.72 13.11
C THR A 150 9.43 -0.26 13.51
N PRO A 151 8.33 0.51 13.62
CA PRO A 151 8.41 1.94 13.91
C PRO A 151 8.82 2.20 15.36
N THR A 152 9.74 3.14 15.55
CA THR A 152 9.94 3.87 16.81
C THR A 152 9.18 5.20 16.82
N SER A 153 8.95 5.78 15.64
CA SER A 153 8.02 6.90 15.39
C SER A 153 7.42 6.83 13.99
N LEU A 154 6.27 7.49 13.80
CA LEU A 154 5.48 7.56 12.57
C LEU A 154 5.08 9.02 12.30
N GLY A 155 4.57 9.29 11.09
CA GLY A 155 4.26 10.64 10.61
C GLY A 155 5.48 11.37 10.02
N GLU A 156 5.54 12.69 10.11
CA GLU A 156 6.59 13.52 9.48
C GLU A 156 8.02 13.29 10.00
N ASN A 157 8.18 12.54 11.09
CA ASN A 157 9.49 12.16 11.61
C ASN A 157 9.47 10.65 11.82
N THR A 158 9.41 9.90 10.73
CA THR A 158 9.34 8.45 10.78
C THR A 158 10.71 7.89 11.13
N ASP A 159 10.77 6.99 12.10
CA ASP A 159 12.03 6.35 12.52
C ASP A 159 11.73 4.90 12.93
N GLY A 160 12.73 4.05 12.80
CA GLY A 160 12.58 2.63 13.08
C GLY A 160 13.63 1.75 12.43
N SER A 161 13.28 0.49 12.22
CA SER A 161 14.18 -0.50 11.64
C SER A 161 13.47 -1.41 10.66
N TRP A 162 14.21 -1.87 9.67
CA TRP A 162 13.75 -2.77 8.63
C TRP A 162 14.29 -4.18 8.84
N ASP A 163 13.48 -5.17 8.50
CA ASP A 163 13.89 -6.57 8.36
C ASP A 163 13.19 -7.21 7.15
N ILE A 164 13.71 -8.35 6.68
CA ILE A 164 13.00 -9.18 5.72
C ILE A 164 11.83 -9.86 6.43
N TYR A 165 10.65 -9.79 5.84
CA TYR A 165 9.45 -10.47 6.34
C TYR A 165 9.13 -11.71 5.54
N PHE A 166 9.37 -11.65 4.23
CA PHE A 166 9.18 -12.74 3.29
C PHE A 166 10.20 -12.60 2.16
N ASP A 167 11.06 -13.61 1.98
CA ASP A 167 11.96 -13.68 0.82
C ASP A 167 11.24 -14.39 -0.34
N GLY A 168 10.82 -13.60 -1.33
CA GLY A 168 10.10 -14.16 -2.48
C GLY A 168 10.98 -14.99 -3.40
N SER A 169 12.30 -14.93 -3.26
CA SER A 169 13.19 -15.75 -4.10
C SER A 169 13.14 -17.24 -3.78
N ASP A 170 12.64 -17.61 -2.59
CA ASP A 170 12.43 -19.00 -2.19
C ASP A 170 11.11 -19.60 -2.73
N VAL A 171 10.24 -18.76 -3.30
CA VAL A 171 8.97 -19.19 -3.91
C VAL A 171 9.14 -19.30 -5.42
N SER A 172 9.03 -20.53 -5.95
CA SER A 172 9.25 -20.82 -7.37
C SER A 172 8.34 -20.03 -8.32
N LEU A 173 7.15 -19.62 -7.86
CA LEU A 173 6.22 -18.80 -8.64
C LEU A 173 6.69 -17.34 -8.78
N LEU A 174 7.52 -16.86 -7.86
CA LEU A 174 8.14 -15.54 -7.85
C LEU A 174 9.57 -15.57 -8.44
N SER A 175 9.99 -16.69 -9.04
CA SER A 175 11.38 -16.91 -9.47
C SER A 175 11.77 -16.18 -10.77
N ALA A 176 10.80 -15.69 -11.56
CA ALA A 176 11.05 -14.87 -12.73
C ALA A 176 11.32 -13.41 -12.31
N SER A 177 12.30 -12.76 -12.94
CA SER A 177 12.72 -11.37 -12.65
C SER A 177 11.68 -10.29 -13.00
N GLN A 178 10.41 -10.66 -13.21
CA GLN A 178 9.32 -9.79 -13.67
C GLN A 178 8.09 -9.84 -12.76
N ASP A 179 8.06 -10.72 -11.76
CA ASP A 179 6.98 -10.78 -10.79
C ASP A 179 7.29 -9.80 -9.65
N SER A 180 6.40 -8.83 -9.46
CA SER A 180 6.39 -7.96 -8.29
C SER A 180 5.20 -8.32 -7.40
N ILE A 181 5.35 -8.21 -6.09
CA ILE A 181 4.21 -8.29 -5.18
C ILE A 181 3.42 -6.99 -5.32
N VAL A 182 2.13 -7.10 -5.63
CA VAL A 182 1.21 -5.96 -5.89
C VAL A 182 0.03 -5.92 -4.91
N GLY A 183 0.03 -6.83 -3.94
CA GLY A 183 -1.00 -6.91 -2.92
C GLY A 183 -0.62 -7.92 -1.85
N VAL A 184 -0.89 -7.57 -0.60
CA VAL A 184 -0.66 -8.44 0.55
C VAL A 184 -1.77 -8.23 1.58
N HIS A 185 -2.24 -9.33 2.18
CA HIS A 185 -3.09 -9.30 3.36
C HIS A 185 -2.58 -10.34 4.35
N GLN A 186 -2.41 -9.95 5.62
CA GLN A 186 -2.23 -10.92 6.70
C GLN A 186 -3.57 -11.22 7.36
N ASP A 187 -3.93 -12.50 7.41
CA ASP A 187 -5.03 -12.96 8.24
C ASP A 187 -4.62 -12.91 9.72
N VAL A 188 -5.32 -12.09 10.50
CA VAL A 188 -4.99 -11.83 11.91
C VAL A 188 -5.22 -13.04 12.83
N ALA A 189 -6.02 -14.02 12.42
CA ALA A 189 -6.36 -15.18 13.24
C ALA A 189 -5.34 -16.31 13.07
N THR A 190 -4.80 -16.45 11.85
CA THR A 190 -3.89 -17.54 11.45
C THR A 190 -2.45 -17.07 11.28
N GLY A 191 -2.24 -15.80 10.96
CA GLY A 191 -0.97 -15.23 10.54
C GLY A 191 -0.64 -15.49 9.07
N ASP A 192 -1.52 -16.16 8.31
CA ASP A 192 -1.30 -16.48 6.90
C ASP A 192 -1.18 -15.20 6.06
N LEU A 193 -0.27 -15.21 5.10
CA LEU A 193 -0.09 -14.16 4.10
C LEU A 193 -0.77 -14.54 2.80
N TYR A 194 -1.66 -13.69 2.33
CA TYR A 194 -2.31 -13.77 1.03
C TYR A 194 -1.63 -12.75 0.12
N ILE A 195 -0.93 -13.22 -0.90
CA ILE A 195 -0.06 -12.41 -1.75
C ILE A 195 -0.56 -12.47 -3.20
N ALA A 196 -0.72 -11.29 -3.80
CA ALA A 196 -1.00 -11.13 -5.23
C ALA A 196 0.27 -10.65 -5.96
N THR A 197 0.49 -11.15 -7.17
CA THR A 197 1.65 -10.78 -7.99
C THR A 197 1.22 -10.18 -9.32
N SER A 198 2.07 -9.35 -9.92
CA SER A 198 1.83 -8.66 -11.19
C SER A 198 1.57 -9.60 -12.38
N MET A 199 2.01 -10.86 -12.31
CA MET A 199 2.05 -11.78 -13.46
C MET A 199 1.37 -13.14 -13.22
N ALA A 200 0.87 -13.42 -12.00
CA ALA A 200 0.31 -14.73 -11.69
C ALA A 200 -1.12 -14.99 -12.23
N ASN A 201 -1.61 -14.21 -13.21
CA ASN A 201 -2.91 -14.42 -13.90
C ASN A 201 -4.09 -14.70 -12.92
N GLY A 202 -4.20 -13.93 -11.84
CA GLY A 202 -5.28 -14.05 -10.86
C GLY A 202 -5.08 -15.16 -9.82
N GLN A 203 -3.89 -15.76 -9.71
CA GLN A 203 -3.54 -16.62 -8.58
C GLN A 203 -3.19 -15.78 -7.35
N ILE A 204 -3.63 -16.26 -6.18
CA ILE A 204 -3.23 -15.73 -4.87
C ILE A 204 -2.33 -16.79 -4.22
N LEU A 205 -1.14 -16.38 -3.81
CA LEU A 205 -0.25 -17.22 -3.00
C LEU A 205 -0.70 -17.14 -1.54
N VAL A 206 -0.76 -18.29 -0.87
CA VAL A 206 -1.04 -18.36 0.56
C VAL A 206 0.17 -18.96 1.25
N CYS A 207 0.77 -18.21 2.17
CA CYS A 207 1.97 -18.61 2.90
C CYS A 207 1.69 -18.59 4.40
N SER A 208 1.84 -19.73 5.07
CA SER A 208 1.64 -19.81 6.52
C SER A 208 2.94 -19.53 7.28
N PRO A 209 2.90 -18.92 8.48
CA PRO A 209 4.09 -18.61 9.27
C PRO A 209 5.01 -19.80 9.54
N ASP A 210 4.46 -21.01 9.64
CA ASP A 210 5.24 -22.25 9.85
C ASP A 210 6.01 -22.70 8.58
N SER A 211 5.83 -21.99 7.47
CA SER A 211 6.45 -22.26 6.16
C SER A 211 7.39 -21.16 5.67
N LEU A 212 7.64 -20.14 6.50
CA LEU A 212 8.56 -19.02 6.25
C LEU A 212 9.90 -19.21 7.00
#